data_AF-A0A1M6HZM4-F1
#
_entry.id   AF-A0A1M6HZM4-F1
#
_cell.length_a   1.000
_cell.length_b   1.000
_cell.length_c   1.000
_cell.angle_alpha   90.00
_cell.angle_beta   90.00
_cell.angle_gamma   90.00
#
_symmetry.space_group_name_H-M   'P 1'
#
loop_
_entity.id
_entity.type
_entity.pdbx_description
1 polymer ?
#
loop_
_entity_poly.entity_id
_entity_poly.type
_entity_poly.pdbx_seq_one_letter_code
_entity_poly.pdbx_strand_id
1 'polypeptide(L)'
;MKTIFLILTLLFTQLFYSQIKIQEDNLTIEYKNNNKAGQIVGLGNITNVYSKAKNWVQYSVKVRIEMSDNKKRAFDPNKFSLIDPNNRIRLRPIDISNSNYLNQWHLYRLIKDKPNYKSLENRYKPNIKDSYVDFEFEGIKNAIIPINYDAYDKYKISIKEPNKVAHESYFEPRDLKKQNLNLYFFIPVGSETVTLYYGNKKIADIELN
;
A
#
# COMPACT_ATOMS: atom_id res chain seq x y z
N MET A 1 -40.38 24.24 -15.52
CA MET A 1 -39.70 24.40 -14.21
C MET A 1 -39.69 23.13 -13.37
N LYS A 2 -40.80 22.39 -13.22
CA LYS A 2 -40.85 21.15 -12.42
C LYS A 2 -39.91 20.02 -12.92
N THR A 3 -39.76 19.88 -14.24
CA THR A 3 -38.90 18.87 -14.87
C THR A 3 -37.40 19.13 -14.68
N ILE A 4 -36.99 20.41 -14.65
CA ILE A 4 -35.59 20.81 -14.43
C ILE A 4 -35.16 20.50 -12.98
N PHE A 5 -36.06 20.74 -12.02
CA PHE A 5 -35.81 20.40 -10.61
C PHE A 5 -35.64 18.89 -10.39
N LEU A 6 -36.39 18.06 -11.12
CA LEU A 6 -36.30 16.60 -11.05
C LEU A 6 -34.97 16.06 -11.64
N ILE A 7 -34.48 16.70 -12.72
CA ILE A 7 -33.18 16.36 -13.32
C ILE A 7 -32.03 16.77 -12.39
N LEU A 8 -32.14 17.94 -11.75
CA LEU A 8 -31.15 18.38 -10.75
C LEU A 8 -31.08 17.43 -9.55
N THR A 9 -32.21 16.98 -9.00
CA THR A 9 -32.21 16.06 -7.86
C THR A 9 -31.65 14.68 -8.22
N LEU A 10 -31.92 14.16 -9.43
CA LEU A 10 -31.31 12.91 -9.89
C LEU A 10 -29.79 13.02 -10.04
N LEU A 11 -29.28 14.14 -10.57
CA LEU A 11 -27.84 14.38 -10.72
C LEU A 11 -27.11 14.50 -9.37
N PHE A 12 -27.76 15.02 -8.33
CA PHE A 12 -27.16 15.12 -7.00
C PHE A 12 -26.99 13.76 -6.30
N THR A 13 -27.85 12.77 -6.58
CA THR A 13 -27.75 11.44 -5.95
C THR A 13 -26.57 10.61 -6.45
N GLN A 14 -25.98 10.96 -7.59
CA GLN A 14 -24.85 10.22 -8.18
C GLN A 14 -23.48 10.65 -7.62
N LEU A 15 -23.40 11.71 -6.81
CA LEU A 15 -22.11 12.30 -6.40
C LEU A 15 -21.53 11.77 -5.07
N PHE A 16 -22.18 10.81 -4.39
CA PHE A 16 -21.86 10.51 -2.98
C PHE A 16 -21.19 9.15 -2.67
N TYR A 17 -20.73 8.36 -3.65
CA TYR A 17 -20.34 6.96 -3.41
C TYR A 17 -18.84 6.61 -3.41
N SER A 18 -17.91 7.57 -3.36
CA SER A 18 -16.47 7.23 -3.42
C SER A 18 -15.85 6.75 -2.08
N GLN A 19 -16.52 6.97 -0.95
CA GLN A 19 -16.00 6.58 0.37
C GLN A 19 -16.60 5.26 0.86
N ILE A 20 -15.74 4.27 1.12
CA ILE A 20 -16.13 2.99 1.71
C ILE A 20 -15.90 3.03 3.22
N LYS A 21 -16.96 2.76 3.99
CA LYS A 21 -16.89 2.67 5.45
C LYS A 21 -16.49 1.26 5.88
N ILE A 22 -15.44 1.18 6.70
CA ILE A 22 -14.92 -0.03 7.31
C ILE A 22 -15.29 0.02 8.79
N GLN A 23 -16.41 -0.61 9.15
CA GLN A 23 -17.00 -0.48 10.49
C GLN A 23 -16.10 -1.10 11.56
N GLU A 24 -15.51 -2.25 11.25
CA GLU A 24 -14.63 -3.03 12.12
C GLU A 24 -13.41 -2.22 12.60
N ASP A 25 -12.91 -1.30 11.76
CA ASP A 25 -11.73 -0.48 12.04
C ASP A 25 -12.08 0.98 12.30
N ASN A 26 -13.37 1.32 12.39
CA ASN A 26 -13.88 2.67 12.63
C ASN A 26 -13.31 3.73 11.65
N LEU A 27 -13.16 3.39 10.38
CA LEU A 27 -12.55 4.26 9.39
C LEU A 27 -13.33 4.30 8.07
N THR A 28 -13.09 5.35 7.28
CA THR A 28 -13.47 5.41 5.88
C THR A 28 -12.23 5.43 5.01
N ILE A 29 -12.34 4.79 3.85
CA ILE A 29 -11.30 4.75 2.82
C ILE A 29 -11.91 5.30 1.53
N GLU A 30 -11.25 6.30 0.96
CA GLU A 30 -11.60 6.86 -0.33
C GLU A 30 -10.46 6.59 -1.31
N TYR A 31 -10.76 5.90 -2.41
CA TYR A 31 -9.84 5.83 -3.54
C TYR A 31 -9.81 7.20 -4.25
N LYS A 32 -8.62 7.70 -4.57
CA LYS A 32 -8.45 9.01 -5.23
C LYS A 32 -8.03 8.89 -6.67
N ASN A 33 -6.89 8.25 -6.91
CA ASN A 33 -6.35 7.99 -8.23
C ASN A 33 -5.22 6.95 -8.16
N ASN A 34 -4.79 6.49 -9.32
CA ASN A 34 -3.58 5.70 -9.51
C ASN A 34 -2.71 6.35 -10.57
N ASN A 35 -1.39 6.14 -10.47
CA ASN A 35 -0.44 6.53 -11.51
C ASN A 35 0.68 5.50 -11.58
N LYS A 36 1.22 5.28 -12.77
CA LYS A 36 2.50 4.57 -12.92
C LYS A 36 3.58 5.35 -12.16
N ALA A 37 4.20 4.72 -11.18
CA ALA A 37 5.28 5.34 -10.43
C ALA A 37 6.52 5.33 -11.31
N GLY A 38 6.90 6.50 -11.82
CA GLY A 38 8.10 6.65 -12.64
C GLY A 38 9.36 6.30 -11.84
N GLN A 39 10.28 5.55 -12.45
CA GLN A 39 11.62 5.30 -11.92
C GLN A 39 12.53 6.55 -11.95
N ILE A 40 11.97 7.76 -12.09
CA ILE A 40 12.72 8.95 -12.46
C ILE A 40 13.53 9.45 -11.25
N VAL A 41 14.78 9.00 -11.22
CA VAL A 41 15.92 9.60 -10.53
C VAL A 41 16.08 11.03 -11.06
N GLY A 42 15.66 12.03 -10.29
CA GLY A 42 15.86 13.44 -10.65
C GLY A 42 14.97 14.44 -9.92
N LEU A 43 13.77 14.04 -9.48
CA LEU A 43 12.82 14.90 -8.75
C LEU A 43 12.29 14.20 -7.50
N GLY A 44 13.19 13.86 -6.57
CA GLY A 44 12.84 13.26 -5.28
C GLY A 44 12.32 11.82 -5.42
N ASN A 45 12.97 10.89 -4.74
CA ASN A 45 12.56 9.49 -4.75
C ASN A 45 11.17 9.35 -4.09
N ILE A 46 10.13 9.12 -4.90
CA ILE A 46 8.73 8.99 -4.43
C ILE A 46 8.52 7.69 -3.63
N THR A 47 9.38 6.69 -3.82
CA THR A 47 9.40 5.39 -3.12
C THR A 47 10.85 5.01 -2.79
N ASN A 48 11.04 4.24 -1.70
CA ASN A 48 12.36 3.73 -1.32
C ASN A 48 12.62 2.29 -1.83
N VAL A 49 11.80 1.78 -2.77
CA VAL A 49 11.91 0.43 -3.30
C VAL A 49 11.84 0.46 -4.82
N TYR A 50 12.84 -0.12 -5.48
CA TYR A 50 12.95 -0.13 -6.94
C TYR A 50 13.12 -1.55 -7.46
N SER A 51 12.61 -1.82 -8.65
CA SER A 51 12.80 -3.07 -9.36
C SER A 51 13.59 -2.85 -10.64
N LYS A 52 14.53 -3.76 -10.93
CA LYS A 52 15.18 -3.88 -12.23
C LYS A 52 14.47 -4.86 -13.17
N ALA A 53 13.43 -5.54 -12.68
CA ALA A 53 12.69 -6.52 -13.44
C ALA A 53 11.84 -5.84 -14.52
N LYS A 54 11.90 -6.35 -15.75
CA LYS A 54 11.18 -5.77 -16.90
C LYS A 54 9.70 -6.17 -16.96
N ASN A 55 9.31 -7.24 -16.26
CA ASN A 55 7.96 -7.80 -16.24
C ASN A 55 7.09 -7.26 -15.08
N TRP A 56 7.60 -6.34 -14.28
CA TRP A 56 6.87 -5.71 -13.17
C TRP A 56 6.95 -4.20 -13.29
N VAL A 57 5.80 -3.54 -13.16
CA VAL A 57 5.69 -2.07 -13.19
C VAL A 57 5.22 -1.60 -11.84
N GLN A 58 5.85 -0.54 -11.34
CA GLN A 58 5.43 0.07 -10.10
C GLN A 58 4.26 1.02 -10.33
N TYR A 59 3.20 0.87 -9.54
CA TYR A 59 2.07 1.78 -9.50
C TYR A 59 1.94 2.39 -8.10
N SER A 60 1.53 3.66 -8.07
CA SER A 60 1.11 4.37 -6.86
C SER A 60 -0.41 4.47 -6.87
N VAL A 61 -1.05 3.93 -5.84
CA VAL A 61 -2.49 4.01 -5.61
C VAL A 61 -2.73 4.95 -4.44
N LYS A 62 -3.34 6.10 -4.70
CA LYS A 62 -3.62 7.13 -3.71
C LYS A 62 -4.96 6.88 -3.04
N VAL A 63 -4.94 6.84 -1.72
CA VAL A 63 -6.12 6.70 -0.87
C VAL A 63 -6.18 7.79 0.18
N ARG A 64 -7.38 8.15 0.62
CA ARG A 64 -7.62 8.95 1.81
C ARG A 64 -8.22 8.08 2.89
N ILE A 65 -7.59 8.07 4.05
CA ILE A 65 -8.06 7.40 5.25
C ILE A 65 -8.56 8.45 6.23
N GLU A 66 -9.73 8.23 6.82
CA GLU A 66 -10.32 9.12 7.81
C GLU A 66 -11.01 8.31 8.92
N MET A 67 -10.62 8.52 10.17
CA MET A 67 -11.25 7.87 11.33
C MET A 67 -12.65 8.46 11.53
N SER A 68 -13.65 7.60 11.68
CA SER A 68 -15.06 8.02 11.70
C SER A 68 -15.41 8.89 12.92
N ASP A 69 -14.64 8.77 14.01
CA ASP A 69 -14.82 9.56 15.24
C ASP A 69 -13.87 10.77 15.33
N ASN A 70 -13.10 11.04 14.28
CA ASN A 70 -12.15 12.16 14.20
C ASN A 70 -11.06 12.13 15.30
N LYS A 71 -10.80 10.96 15.91
CA LYS A 71 -9.71 10.74 16.88
C LYS A 71 -8.54 10.00 16.24
N LYS A 72 -7.35 10.08 16.85
CA LYS A 72 -6.23 9.22 16.46
C LYS A 72 -6.52 7.80 16.95
N ARG A 73 -6.41 6.83 16.05
CA ARG A 73 -6.57 5.40 16.34
C ARG A 73 -5.55 4.59 15.57
N ALA A 74 -5.27 3.41 16.08
CA ALA A 74 -4.43 2.43 15.41
C ALA A 74 -5.02 2.11 14.03
N PHE A 75 -4.20 2.26 13.00
CA PHE A 75 -4.51 1.88 11.65
C PHE A 75 -3.54 0.79 11.22
N ASP A 76 -4.09 -0.27 10.64
CA ASP A 76 -3.33 -1.42 10.18
C ASP A 76 -3.18 -1.39 8.65
N PRO A 77 -2.03 -0.94 8.13
CA PRO A 77 -1.76 -0.90 6.69
C PRO A 77 -1.71 -2.28 6.03
N ASN A 78 -1.46 -3.35 6.78
CA ASN A 78 -1.24 -4.70 6.20
C ASN A 78 -2.52 -5.33 5.67
N LYS A 79 -3.68 -4.77 6.03
CA LYS A 79 -4.97 -5.15 5.47
C LYS A 79 -5.13 -4.74 4.00
N PHE A 80 -4.33 -3.79 3.50
CA PHE A 80 -4.38 -3.40 2.10
C PHE A 80 -3.86 -4.50 1.17
N SER A 81 -4.57 -4.74 0.08
CA SER A 81 -4.10 -5.58 -1.02
C SER A 81 -4.70 -5.18 -2.36
N LEU A 82 -3.95 -5.41 -3.44
CA LEU A 82 -4.48 -5.42 -4.80
C LEU A 82 -4.72 -6.86 -5.24
N ILE A 83 -5.85 -7.10 -5.90
CA ILE A 83 -6.08 -8.34 -6.63
C ILE A 83 -6.01 -8.03 -8.12
N ASP A 84 -5.15 -8.77 -8.80
CA ASP A 84 -5.09 -8.82 -10.25
C ASP A 84 -5.86 -10.06 -10.71
N PRO A 85 -7.08 -9.88 -11.25
CA PRO A 85 -7.91 -11.00 -11.68
C PRO A 85 -7.33 -11.73 -12.90
N ASN A 86 -6.61 -11.03 -13.79
CA ASN A 86 -6.05 -11.61 -15.01
C ASN A 86 -4.96 -12.63 -14.68
N ASN A 87 -4.08 -12.28 -13.73
CA ASN A 87 -3.01 -13.17 -13.27
C ASN A 87 -3.42 -14.06 -12.09
N ARG A 88 -4.63 -13.85 -11.53
CA ARG A 88 -5.15 -14.52 -10.32
C ARG A 88 -4.19 -14.40 -9.13
N ILE A 89 -3.61 -13.22 -8.95
CA ILE A 89 -2.67 -12.93 -7.86
C ILE A 89 -3.17 -11.83 -6.95
N ARG A 90 -2.75 -11.91 -5.69
CA ARG A 90 -2.91 -10.87 -4.68
C ARG A 90 -1.55 -10.29 -4.33
N LEU A 91 -1.49 -8.97 -4.27
CA LEU A 91 -0.29 -8.18 -4.03
C LEU A 91 -0.49 -7.34 -2.77
N ARG A 92 0.53 -7.30 -1.90
CA ARG A 92 0.61 -6.33 -0.81
C ARG A 92 1.36 -5.07 -1.27
N PRO A 93 1.14 -3.92 -0.62
CA PRO A 93 1.98 -2.76 -0.86
C PRO A 93 3.45 -3.09 -0.54
N ILE A 94 4.38 -2.66 -1.39
CA ILE A 94 5.83 -2.77 -1.14
C ILE A 94 6.37 -1.58 -0.35
N ASP A 95 5.65 -0.47 -0.40
CA ASP A 95 5.97 0.77 0.27
C ASP A 95 4.67 1.56 0.49
N ILE A 96 4.62 2.36 1.53
CA ILE A 96 3.50 3.26 1.79
C ILE A 96 4.06 4.58 2.27
N SER A 97 3.74 5.66 1.58
CA SER A 97 4.12 7.01 2.00
C SER A 97 2.89 7.86 2.27
N ASN A 98 3.06 8.92 3.06
CA ASN A 98 2.08 10.01 2.98
C ASN A 98 2.12 10.64 1.57
N SER A 99 1.00 11.22 1.16
CA SER A 99 0.91 11.90 -0.14
C SER A 99 1.37 13.37 -0.10
N ASN A 100 2.04 13.81 0.97
CA ASN A 100 2.49 15.20 1.11
C ASN A 100 3.92 15.33 0.58
N TYR A 101 4.07 16.03 -0.54
CA TYR A 101 5.34 16.20 -1.23
C TYR A 101 6.39 16.98 -0.41
N LEU A 102 5.96 17.92 0.44
CA LEU A 102 6.88 18.77 1.21
C LEU A 102 7.46 18.10 2.46
N ASN A 103 6.83 17.03 2.93
CA ASN A 103 7.28 16.30 4.11
C ASN A 103 6.94 14.81 3.94
N GLN A 104 7.55 14.21 2.91
CA GLN A 104 7.30 12.83 2.59
C GLN A 104 7.91 11.92 3.65
N TRP A 105 7.10 11.06 4.24
CA TRP A 105 7.51 10.02 5.17
C TRP A 105 6.89 8.69 4.76
N HIS A 106 7.60 7.61 5.06
CA HIS A 106 7.20 6.25 4.77
C HIS A 106 6.77 5.54 6.04
N LEU A 107 5.82 4.63 5.93
CA LEU A 107 5.51 3.72 7.03
C LEU A 107 6.71 2.80 7.27
N TYR A 108 6.94 2.49 8.53
CA TYR A 108 8.09 1.68 8.92
C TYR A 108 7.88 0.22 8.46
N ARG A 109 8.76 -0.26 7.59
CA ARG A 109 8.76 -1.65 7.11
C ARG A 109 9.45 -2.58 8.10
N LEU A 110 8.76 -3.66 8.41
CA LEU A 110 9.21 -4.79 9.20
C LEU A 110 9.52 -5.98 8.30
N ILE A 111 10.39 -6.87 8.76
CA ILE A 111 10.75 -8.12 8.08
C ILE A 111 10.13 -9.30 8.82
N LYS A 112 9.67 -10.31 8.07
CA LYS A 112 8.99 -11.47 8.65
C LYS A 112 9.91 -12.40 9.41
N ASP A 113 11.09 -12.66 8.85
CA ASP A 113 12.03 -13.64 9.39
C ASP A 113 13.09 -12.95 10.25
N LYS A 114 13.55 -13.66 11.29
CA LYS A 114 14.63 -13.19 12.13
C LYS A 114 15.90 -12.98 11.28
N PRO A 115 16.47 -11.77 11.23
CA PRO A 115 17.64 -11.50 10.41
C PRO A 115 18.89 -12.07 11.08
N ASN A 116 19.84 -12.50 10.24
CA ASN A 116 21.18 -12.86 10.69
C ASN A 116 22.09 -11.64 10.93
N TYR A 117 21.65 -10.45 10.49
CA TYR A 117 22.42 -9.21 10.53
C TYR A 117 21.89 -8.24 11.57
N LYS A 118 22.78 -7.74 12.41
CA LYS A 118 22.43 -6.81 13.50
C LYS A 118 21.76 -5.53 12.99
N SER A 119 22.16 -5.01 11.83
CA SER A 119 21.58 -3.80 11.25
C SER A 119 20.10 -3.91 10.90
N LEU A 120 19.56 -5.14 10.84
CA LEU A 120 18.16 -5.40 10.51
C LEU A 120 17.33 -5.83 11.73
N GLU A 121 17.93 -6.03 12.91
CA GLU A 121 17.24 -6.50 14.12
C GLU A 121 16.04 -5.61 14.49
N ASN A 122 16.18 -4.29 14.34
CA ASN A 122 15.10 -3.34 14.63
C ASN A 122 13.88 -3.44 13.69
N ARG A 123 14.05 -4.08 12.53
CA ARG A 123 12.97 -4.37 11.57
C ARG A 123 12.24 -5.67 11.90
N TYR A 124 12.80 -6.53 12.75
CA TYR A 124 12.16 -7.77 13.15
C TYR A 124 11.42 -7.59 14.47
N LYS A 125 10.10 -7.41 14.38
CA LYS A 125 9.20 -7.24 15.53
C LYS A 125 8.16 -8.39 15.55
N PRO A 126 8.51 -9.57 16.07
CA PRO A 126 7.64 -10.77 15.99
C PRO A 126 6.32 -10.62 16.78
N ASN A 127 6.24 -9.64 17.68
CA ASN A 127 5.01 -9.29 18.40
C ASN A 127 4.01 -8.49 17.56
N ILE A 128 4.43 -7.93 16.42
CA ILE A 128 3.54 -7.24 15.49
C ILE A 128 3.05 -8.26 14.47
N LYS A 129 1.73 -8.47 14.44
CA LYS A 129 1.09 -9.40 13.52
C LYS A 129 1.07 -8.84 12.10
N ASP A 130 1.43 -9.67 11.11
CA ASP A 130 1.14 -9.39 9.69
C ASP A 130 -0.32 -9.77 9.39
N SER A 131 -1.25 -8.82 9.46
CA SER A 131 -2.67 -9.11 9.20
C SER A 131 -3.00 -9.42 7.74
N TYR A 132 -2.07 -9.24 6.81
CA TYR A 132 -2.30 -9.58 5.41
C TYR A 132 -2.70 -11.05 5.23
N VAL A 133 -2.12 -11.94 6.04
CA VAL A 133 -2.35 -13.39 5.99
C VAL A 133 -3.70 -13.81 6.59
N ASP A 134 -4.40 -12.90 7.26
CA ASP A 134 -5.74 -13.17 7.83
C ASP A 134 -6.85 -13.13 6.77
N PHE A 135 -6.53 -12.67 5.56
CA PHE A 135 -7.49 -12.50 4.48
C PHE A 135 -7.06 -13.38 3.30
N GLU A 136 -7.99 -14.16 2.78
CA GLU A 136 -7.78 -15.03 1.62
C GLU A 136 -8.92 -14.85 0.63
N PHE A 137 -8.62 -15.09 -0.65
CA PHE A 137 -9.58 -14.94 -1.73
C PHE A 137 -9.58 -16.23 -2.54
N GLU A 138 -10.77 -16.78 -2.77
CA GLU A 138 -10.91 -18.07 -3.44
C GLU A 138 -10.26 -18.03 -4.84
N GLY A 139 -9.37 -18.99 -5.10
CA GLY A 139 -8.71 -19.13 -6.39
C GLY A 139 -7.71 -18.02 -6.73
N ILE A 140 -7.29 -17.21 -5.75
CA ILE A 140 -6.26 -16.16 -5.89
C ILE A 140 -5.03 -16.55 -5.06
N LYS A 141 -3.84 -16.42 -5.64
CA LYS A 141 -2.57 -16.73 -4.97
C LYS A 141 -1.86 -15.47 -4.49
N ASN A 142 -1.25 -15.51 -3.31
CA ASN A 142 -0.41 -14.40 -2.85
C ASN A 142 0.91 -14.37 -3.64
N ALA A 143 1.21 -13.25 -4.29
CA ALA A 143 2.50 -13.02 -4.93
C ALA A 143 3.45 -12.34 -3.93
N ILE A 144 4.53 -13.06 -3.57
CA ILE A 144 5.52 -12.58 -2.61
C ILE A 144 6.62 -11.84 -3.38
N ILE A 145 6.80 -10.55 -3.05
CA ILE A 145 7.84 -9.71 -3.64
C ILE A 145 8.88 -9.39 -2.55
N PRO A 146 10.03 -10.07 -2.53
CA PRO A 146 11.06 -9.79 -1.53
C PRO A 146 11.71 -8.43 -1.79
N ILE A 147 12.06 -7.74 -0.70
CA ILE A 147 12.80 -6.48 -0.74
C ILE A 147 14.23 -6.75 -0.29
N ASN A 148 15.20 -6.29 -1.08
CA ASN A 148 16.61 -6.36 -0.73
C ASN A 148 16.99 -5.20 0.19
N TYR A 149 17.41 -5.52 1.41
CA TYR A 149 17.91 -4.57 2.40
C TYR A 149 19.44 -4.59 2.43
N ASP A 150 20.02 -3.42 2.70
CA ASP A 150 21.44 -3.31 3.04
C ASP A 150 21.66 -3.87 4.46
N ALA A 151 22.57 -4.83 4.57
CA ALA A 151 22.80 -5.62 5.77
C ALA A 151 24.28 -5.56 6.17
N TYR A 152 24.53 -5.32 7.45
CA TYR A 152 25.86 -5.18 8.04
C TYR A 152 25.94 -5.91 9.37
N ASP A 153 27.08 -6.56 9.61
CA ASP A 153 27.42 -7.08 10.92
C ASP A 153 27.90 -5.95 11.84
N LYS A 154 27.68 -6.11 13.15
CA LYS A 154 27.96 -5.13 14.23
C LYS A 154 29.34 -4.44 14.13
N TYR A 155 30.32 -5.07 13.48
CA TYR A 155 31.72 -4.64 13.40
C TYR A 155 32.22 -4.34 11.97
N LYS A 156 31.38 -4.48 10.94
CA LYS A 156 31.71 -4.16 9.54
C LYS A 156 30.73 -3.15 8.98
N ILE A 157 30.79 -1.92 9.48
CA ILE A 157 30.14 -0.77 8.84
C ILE A 157 31.00 -0.36 7.63
N SER A 158 31.15 -1.26 6.65
CA SER A 158 31.65 -0.84 5.33
C SER A 158 30.46 -0.28 4.57
N ILE A 159 30.17 1.01 4.80
CA ILE A 159 29.09 1.75 4.13
C ILE A 159 29.24 1.66 2.60
N LYS A 160 30.47 1.43 2.11
CA LYS A 160 30.78 1.39 0.69
C LYS A 160 30.18 0.17 -0.02
N GLU A 161 30.03 -0.97 0.65
CA GLU A 161 29.59 -2.23 0.03
C GLU A 161 28.80 -3.14 1.01
N PRO A 162 27.54 -2.80 1.34
CA PRO A 162 26.67 -3.69 2.11
C PRO A 162 26.41 -5.03 1.42
N ASN A 163 26.20 -6.08 2.23
CA ASN A 163 25.49 -7.25 1.76
C ASN A 163 24.03 -6.89 1.49
N LYS A 164 23.45 -7.42 0.40
CA LYS A 164 22.03 -7.28 0.08
C LYS A 164 21.31 -8.55 0.51
N VAL A 165 20.31 -8.42 1.38
CA VAL A 165 19.53 -9.58 1.85
C VAL A 165 18.05 -9.38 1.55
N ALA A 166 17.47 -10.38 0.87
CA ALA A 166 16.07 -10.42 0.50
C ALA A 166 15.21 -10.78 1.72
N HIS A 167 14.21 -9.96 2.02
CA HIS A 167 13.21 -10.25 3.04
C HIS A 167 11.80 -9.96 2.53
N GLU A 168 10.85 -10.86 2.82
CA GLU A 168 9.45 -10.50 2.77
C GLU A 168 9.16 -9.46 3.86
N SER A 169 8.45 -8.40 3.48
CA SER A 169 8.20 -7.27 4.35
C SER A 169 6.71 -7.03 4.58
N TYR A 170 6.42 -6.38 5.70
CA TYR A 170 5.12 -5.87 6.09
C TYR A 170 5.33 -4.54 6.83
N PHE A 171 4.28 -3.93 7.35
CA PHE A 171 4.35 -2.59 7.95
C PHE A 171 3.96 -2.60 9.42
N GLU A 172 4.62 -1.75 10.19
CA GLU A 172 4.21 -1.45 11.56
C GLU A 172 2.91 -0.63 11.55
N PRO A 173 1.85 -1.08 12.27
CA PRO A 173 0.64 -0.28 12.49
C PRO A 173 0.97 1.07 13.12
N ARG A 174 0.18 2.09 12.80
CA ARG A 174 0.41 3.45 13.28
C ARG A 174 -0.89 4.15 13.61
N ASP A 175 -0.87 4.97 14.65
CA ASP A 175 -1.97 5.86 14.95
C ASP A 175 -2.13 6.97 13.90
N LEU A 176 -3.32 7.03 13.30
CA LEU A 176 -3.71 8.12 12.41
C LEU A 176 -5.12 8.61 12.73
N LYS A 177 -5.38 9.85 12.36
CA LYS A 177 -6.71 10.47 12.45
C LYS A 177 -7.29 10.63 11.05
N LYS A 178 -6.50 11.23 10.16
CA LYS A 178 -6.85 11.52 8.78
C LYS A 178 -5.58 11.68 7.98
N GLN A 179 -5.44 10.95 6.88
CA GLN A 179 -4.21 10.96 6.11
C GLN A 179 -4.48 10.55 4.66
N ASN A 180 -3.86 11.26 3.73
CA ASN A 180 -3.71 10.77 2.36
C ASN A 180 -2.44 9.93 2.29
N LEU A 181 -2.56 8.72 1.76
CA LEU A 181 -1.49 7.75 1.59
C LEU A 181 -1.33 7.39 0.12
N ASN A 182 -0.09 7.18 -0.30
CA ASN A 182 0.26 6.52 -1.55
C ASN A 182 0.68 5.09 -1.22
N LEU A 183 -0.07 4.13 -1.72
CA LEU A 183 0.23 2.70 -1.64
C LEU A 183 1.01 2.32 -2.90
N TYR A 184 2.25 1.85 -2.76
CA TYR A 184 3.05 1.43 -3.90
C TYR A 184 2.95 -0.08 -4.08
N PHE A 185 2.71 -0.53 -5.31
CA PHE A 185 2.64 -1.93 -5.68
C PHE A 185 3.51 -2.18 -6.91
N PHE A 186 4.13 -3.36 -7.00
CA PHE A 186 4.61 -3.89 -8.27
C PHE A 186 3.51 -4.77 -8.85
N ILE A 187 3.06 -4.43 -10.06
CA ILE A 187 2.00 -5.12 -10.79
C ILE A 187 2.61 -5.72 -12.07
N PRO A 188 2.23 -6.94 -12.50
CA PRO A 188 2.73 -7.52 -13.74
C PRO A 188 2.48 -6.61 -14.94
N VAL A 189 3.41 -6.61 -15.90
CA VAL A 189 3.17 -5.97 -17.20
C VAL A 189 2.02 -6.69 -17.90
N GLY A 190 1.07 -5.92 -18.44
CA GLY A 190 -0.10 -6.43 -19.15
C GLY A 190 -1.36 -6.58 -18.28
N SER A 191 -1.27 -6.31 -16.98
CA SER A 191 -2.48 -6.16 -16.15
C SER A 191 -3.21 -4.88 -16.54
N GLU A 192 -4.50 -5.00 -16.90
CA GLU A 192 -5.32 -3.87 -17.33
C GLU A 192 -6.17 -3.32 -16.18
N THR A 193 -6.71 -4.21 -15.35
CA THR A 193 -7.56 -3.86 -14.22
C THR A 193 -7.10 -4.58 -12.97
N VAL A 194 -7.17 -3.89 -11.83
CA VAL A 194 -6.91 -4.45 -10.50
C VAL A 194 -7.95 -3.95 -9.52
N THR A 195 -8.27 -4.74 -8.51
CA THR A 195 -9.22 -4.33 -7.47
C THR A 195 -8.49 -4.11 -6.15
N LEU A 196 -8.67 -2.92 -5.58
CA LEU A 196 -8.15 -2.56 -4.26
C LEU A 196 -9.08 -3.05 -3.16
N TYR A 197 -8.49 -3.71 -2.17
CA TYR A 197 -9.14 -4.22 -0.98
C TYR A 197 -8.48 -3.69 0.28
N TYR A 198 -9.28 -3.59 1.34
CA TYR A 198 -8.82 -3.46 2.73
C TYR A 198 -9.47 -4.58 3.55
N GLY A 199 -8.67 -5.56 3.96
CA GLY A 199 -9.17 -6.85 4.41
C GLY A 199 -9.98 -7.52 3.29
N ASN A 200 -11.20 -7.95 3.60
CA ASN A 200 -12.14 -8.51 2.61
C ASN A 200 -13.07 -7.45 2.00
N LYS A 201 -12.91 -6.17 2.35
CA LYS A 201 -13.76 -5.09 1.84
C LYS A 201 -13.18 -4.52 0.55
N LYS A 202 -13.94 -4.61 -0.53
CA LYS A 202 -13.62 -3.95 -1.80
C LYS A 202 -13.68 -2.44 -1.63
N ILE A 203 -12.63 -1.76 -2.08
CA ILE A 203 -12.48 -0.30 -2.03
C ILE A 203 -12.77 0.30 -3.40
N ALA A 204 -12.11 -0.18 -4.45
CA ALA A 204 -12.26 0.33 -5.81
C ALA A 204 -11.76 -0.69 -6.84
N ASP A 205 -12.36 -0.68 -8.03
CA ASP A 205 -11.71 -1.21 -9.24
C ASP A 205 -10.85 -0.10 -9.86
N ILE A 206 -9.66 -0.45 -10.33
CA ILE A 206 -8.65 0.47 -10.81
C ILE A 206 -8.24 0.02 -12.21
N GLU A 207 -8.44 0.91 -13.18
CA GLU A 207 -7.88 0.77 -14.52
C GLU A 207 -6.42 1.24 -14.52
N LEU A 208 -5.53 0.41 -15.07
CA LEU A 208 -4.11 0.65 -15.14
C LEU A 208 -3.77 1.29 -16.49
N ASN A 209 -3.55 2.60 -16.46
CA ASN A 209 -3.04 3.38 -17.59
C ASN A 209 -1.50 3.45 -17.58
#